data_AF-A0A653RY68-F1
#
_entry.id   AF-A0A653RY68-F1
#
_cell.length_a   1.000
_cell.length_b   1.000
_cell.length_c   1.000
_cell.angle_alpha   90.00
_cell.angle_beta   90.00
_cell.angle_gamma   90.00
#
_symmetry.space_group_name_H-M   'P 1'
#
loop_
_entity.id
_entity.type
_entity.pdbx_description
1 polymer ?
#
loop_
_entity_poly.entity_id
_entity_poly.type
_entity_poly.pdbx_seq_one_letter_code
_entity_poly.pdbx_strand_id
1 'polypeptide(L)'
;MNRPDSDQPDQGANQDDAVWLDLVARLESDTVAIVPTGPVAAAPEPPAQPTFRDFDPLGLAGTPPAEMSAAERQARPANGADVPGEGPRDYDVDDDGEEFVPEEPPSLAGTDPLTMLAWLGAVGGPVALLLSAMFWRSAPLLAIVGIVAVFVLATVYLIMKLPQEKNGDDDGARV
;
A
#
# COMPACT_ATOMS: atom_id res chain seq x y z
N MET A 1 -28.75 -10.68 26.45
CA MET A 1 -27.92 -10.19 25.35
C MET A 1 -28.38 -10.86 24.06
N ASN A 2 -29.20 -10.16 23.26
CA ASN A 2 -29.59 -10.62 21.91
C ASN A 2 -28.44 -10.30 20.94
N ARG A 3 -27.94 -11.31 20.22
CA ARG A 3 -27.15 -11.09 19.00
C ARG A 3 -28.11 -10.69 17.88
N PRO A 4 -27.79 -9.68 17.04
CA PRO A 4 -28.54 -9.45 15.81
C PRO A 4 -28.22 -10.55 14.79
N ASP A 5 -29.25 -10.99 14.06
CA ASP A 5 -29.24 -12.06 13.07
C ASP A 5 -28.48 -11.67 11.79
N SER A 6 -27.68 -12.59 11.25
CA SER A 6 -26.77 -12.39 10.11
C SER A 6 -27.42 -12.59 8.72
N ASP A 7 -28.75 -12.70 8.64
CA ASP A 7 -29.49 -13.06 7.40
C ASP A 7 -30.31 -11.89 6.80
N GLN A 8 -30.03 -10.64 7.17
CA GLN A 8 -30.58 -9.49 6.44
C GLN A 8 -29.64 -9.13 5.28
N PRO A 9 -30.13 -8.97 4.04
CA PRO A 9 -29.31 -8.48 2.94
C PRO A 9 -28.72 -7.12 3.36
N ASP A 10 -27.42 -6.93 3.15
CA ASP A 10 -26.65 -5.76 3.58
C ASP A 10 -27.27 -4.46 3.03
N GLN A 11 -28.24 -3.90 3.75
CA GLN A 11 -28.90 -2.64 3.39
C GLN A 11 -27.91 -1.47 3.41
N GLY A 12 -26.81 -1.61 4.16
CA GLY A 12 -25.69 -0.67 4.18
C GLY A 12 -24.95 -0.62 2.84
N ALA A 13 -24.62 -1.79 2.26
CA ALA A 13 -23.92 -1.85 0.97
C ALA A 13 -24.72 -1.17 -0.16
N ASN A 14 -26.04 -1.39 -0.18
CA ASN A 14 -26.92 -0.75 -1.16
C ASN A 14 -27.06 0.78 -0.95
N GLN A 15 -26.91 1.27 0.28
CA GLN A 15 -26.90 2.70 0.59
C GLN A 15 -25.56 3.35 0.23
N ASP A 16 -24.45 2.66 0.49
CA ASP A 16 -23.09 3.12 0.16
C ASP A 16 -22.92 3.27 -1.36
N ASP A 17 -23.45 2.31 -2.14
CA ASP A 17 -23.48 2.38 -3.60
C ASP A 17 -24.26 3.60 -4.12
N ALA A 18 -25.39 3.93 -3.48
CA ALA A 18 -26.20 5.09 -3.86
C ALA A 18 -25.50 6.43 -3.57
N VAL A 19 -24.80 6.52 -2.43
CA VAL A 19 -23.99 7.70 -2.07
C VAL A 19 -22.80 7.86 -3.01
N TRP A 20 -22.15 6.75 -3.38
CA TRP A 20 -21.02 6.75 -4.31
C TRP A 20 -21.44 7.20 -5.72
N LEU A 21 -22.61 6.75 -6.20
CA LEU A 21 -23.15 7.19 -7.49
C LEU A 21 -23.50 8.69 -7.52
N ASP A 22 -24.02 9.24 -6.42
CA ASP A 22 -24.28 10.68 -6.31
C ASP A 22 -22.98 11.51 -6.38
N LEU A 23 -21.92 11.04 -5.71
CA LEU A 23 -20.59 11.64 -5.77
C LEU A 23 -20.02 11.65 -7.20
N VAL A 24 -20.14 10.54 -7.93
CA VAL A 24 -19.69 10.46 -9.34
C VAL A 24 -20.53 11.34 -10.25
N ALA A 25 -21.86 11.34 -10.11
CA ALA A 25 -22.74 12.18 -10.91
C ALA A 25 -22.44 13.68 -10.69
N ARG A 26 -22.15 14.07 -9.45
CA ARG A 26 -21.73 15.44 -9.13
C ARG A 26 -20.36 15.78 -9.72
N LEU A 27 -19.40 14.85 -9.68
CA LEU A 27 -18.08 15.06 -10.26
C LEU A 27 -18.15 15.16 -11.80
N GLU A 28 -18.89 14.27 -12.44
CA GLU A 28 -19.07 14.29 -13.90
C GLU A 28 -19.79 15.57 -14.35
N SER A 29 -20.81 16.03 -13.61
CA SER A 29 -21.50 17.28 -13.94
C SER A 29 -20.62 18.52 -13.78
N ASP A 30 -19.75 18.58 -12.76
CA ASP A 30 -18.80 19.68 -12.57
C ASP A 30 -17.67 19.66 -13.63
N THR A 31 -17.27 18.48 -14.10
CA THR A 31 -16.29 18.36 -15.22
C THR A 31 -16.86 18.78 -16.58
N VAL A 32 -18.18 18.64 -16.81
CA VAL A 32 -18.83 19.12 -18.05
C VAL A 32 -18.83 20.65 -18.14
N ALA A 33 -18.79 21.36 -17.01
CA ALA A 33 -18.63 22.82 -17.01
C ALA A 33 -17.26 23.30 -17.51
N ILE A 34 -16.27 22.39 -17.63
CA ILE A 34 -14.89 22.69 -18.07
C ILE A 34 -14.71 22.45 -19.59
N VAL A 35 -15.73 21.96 -20.32
CA VAL A 35 -15.65 21.74 -21.77
C VAL A 35 -15.82 23.08 -22.53
N PRO A 36 -14.79 23.61 -23.21
CA PRO A 36 -14.91 24.87 -23.95
C PRO A 36 -15.39 24.57 -25.38
N THR A 37 -16.68 24.73 -25.66
CA THR A 37 -17.20 24.66 -27.04
C THR A 37 -17.97 25.93 -27.41
N GLY A 38 -17.30 26.84 -28.13
CA GLY A 38 -17.88 28.02 -28.78
C GLY A 38 -16.86 28.72 -29.71
N PRO A 39 -17.28 29.28 -30.86
CA PRO A 39 -16.39 29.63 -31.98
C PRO A 39 -15.56 30.89 -31.73
N VAL A 40 -14.36 30.91 -32.32
CA VAL A 40 -13.36 31.99 -32.26
C VAL A 40 -13.94 33.33 -32.73
N ALA A 41 -14.21 34.24 -31.80
CA ALA A 41 -14.37 35.66 -32.06
C ALA A 41 -13.87 36.45 -30.83
N ALA A 42 -12.76 37.17 -31.03
CA ALA A 42 -12.02 38.00 -30.06
C ALA A 42 -11.57 37.27 -28.78
N ALA A 43 -10.26 37.02 -28.66
CA ALA A 43 -9.67 36.42 -27.47
C ALA A 43 -10.13 37.16 -26.19
N PRO A 44 -10.93 36.52 -25.32
CA PRO A 44 -11.00 36.95 -23.94
C PRO A 44 -9.68 36.52 -23.31
N GLU A 45 -9.09 37.37 -22.47
CA GLU A 45 -7.97 36.95 -21.61
C GLU A 45 -8.32 35.61 -20.94
N PRO A 46 -7.37 34.67 -20.84
CA PRO A 46 -7.62 33.42 -20.13
C PRO A 46 -8.15 33.76 -18.73
N PRO A 47 -9.20 33.07 -18.23
CA PRO A 47 -9.66 33.32 -16.88
C PRO A 47 -8.45 33.21 -15.96
N ALA A 48 -8.20 34.28 -15.19
CA ALA A 48 -7.07 34.33 -14.28
C ALA A 48 -7.15 33.08 -13.40
N GLN A 49 -6.16 32.19 -13.54
CA GLN A 49 -6.14 30.99 -12.73
C GLN A 49 -6.10 31.41 -11.27
N PRO A 50 -6.92 30.80 -10.40
CA PRO A 50 -6.94 31.16 -8.99
C PRO A 50 -5.52 31.01 -8.45
N THR A 51 -5.00 32.11 -7.96
CA THR A 51 -3.64 32.21 -7.44
C THR A 51 -3.64 31.72 -6.01
N PHE A 52 -2.45 31.36 -5.51
CA PHE A 52 -2.30 30.89 -4.12
C PHE A 52 -2.86 31.88 -3.07
N ARG A 53 -3.00 33.17 -3.43
CA ARG A 53 -3.62 34.21 -2.58
C ARG A 53 -5.12 34.05 -2.41
N ASP A 54 -5.81 33.46 -3.38
CA ASP A 54 -7.26 33.29 -3.36
C ASP A 54 -7.71 32.21 -2.35
N PHE A 55 -6.76 31.40 -1.86
CA PHE A 55 -6.98 30.33 -0.88
C PHE A 55 -6.37 30.62 0.50
N ASP A 56 -5.99 31.87 0.78
CA ASP A 56 -5.35 32.23 2.06
C ASP A 56 -6.31 33.04 2.96
N PRO A 57 -7.10 32.37 3.83
CA PRO A 57 -8.05 33.05 4.71
C PRO A 57 -7.38 33.87 5.82
N LEU A 58 -6.08 33.71 6.04
CA LEU A 58 -5.30 34.41 7.06
C LEU A 58 -4.44 35.54 6.48
N GLY A 59 -4.40 35.69 5.15
CA GLY A 59 -3.78 36.82 4.44
C GLY A 59 -2.24 36.82 4.43
N LEU A 60 -1.60 35.69 4.68
CA LEU A 60 -0.14 35.54 4.78
C LEU A 60 0.57 35.63 3.43
N ALA A 61 -0.08 35.24 2.33
CA ALA A 61 0.48 35.19 0.97
C ALA A 61 0.69 36.57 0.31
N GLY A 62 0.17 37.64 0.93
CA GLY A 62 0.39 39.03 0.50
C GLY A 62 1.64 39.66 1.10
N THR A 63 2.02 39.24 2.30
CA THR A 63 3.24 39.65 2.99
C THR A 63 4.33 38.66 2.65
N PRO A 64 5.26 38.98 1.71
CA PRO A 64 6.51 38.23 1.70
C PRO A 64 7.08 38.37 3.11
N PRO A 65 7.35 37.28 3.83
CA PRO A 65 8.09 37.41 5.06
C PRO A 65 9.37 38.18 4.69
N ALA A 66 9.77 39.14 5.52
CA ALA A 66 11.03 39.86 5.35
C ALA A 66 12.17 38.89 5.68
N GLU A 67 12.22 37.77 4.95
CA GLU A 67 13.28 36.79 4.94
C GLU A 67 14.47 37.50 4.35
N MET A 68 15.52 37.62 5.15
CA MET A 68 16.82 38.07 4.68
C MET A 68 17.22 37.23 3.46
N SER A 69 17.80 37.87 2.44
CA SER A 69 18.29 37.15 1.27
C SER A 69 19.28 36.07 1.70
N ALA A 70 19.38 34.96 0.95
CA ALA A 70 20.31 33.88 1.27
C ALA A 70 21.73 34.44 1.49
N ALA A 71 22.18 35.33 0.60
CA ALA A 71 23.48 36.01 0.72
C ALA A 71 23.67 36.78 2.04
N GLU A 72 22.61 37.39 2.58
CA GLU A 72 22.66 38.13 3.84
C GLU A 72 22.65 37.22 5.07
N ARG A 73 22.03 36.04 4.97
CA ARG A 73 22.10 35.00 6.01
C ARG A 73 23.48 34.38 6.10
N GLN A 74 24.11 34.09 4.96
CA GLN A 74 25.49 33.59 4.91
C GLN A 74 26.52 34.63 5.39
N ALA A 75 26.27 35.93 5.21
CA ALA A 75 27.20 37.00 5.59
C ALA A 75 27.09 37.45 7.05
N ARG A 76 26.09 36.98 7.81
CA ARG A 76 25.91 37.34 9.22
C ARG A 76 26.89 36.52 10.08
N PRO A 77 27.78 37.16 10.86
CA PRO A 77 28.59 36.43 11.84
C PRO A 77 27.67 35.88 12.94
N ALA A 78 27.78 34.59 13.21
CA ALA A 78 27.01 33.85 14.21
C ALA A 78 27.36 34.32 15.63
N ASN A 79 26.82 35.47 16.02
CA ASN A 79 26.91 35.97 17.38
C ASN A 79 25.79 35.32 18.21
N GLY A 80 26.12 34.16 18.78
CA GLY A 80 25.55 33.51 19.95
C GLY A 80 24.07 33.74 20.25
N ALA A 81 23.23 32.78 19.84
CA ALA A 81 22.07 32.26 20.58
C ALA A 81 21.17 31.34 19.72
N ASP A 82 21.45 31.18 18.43
CA ASP A 82 20.75 30.22 17.57
C ASP A 82 21.79 29.24 17.02
N VAL A 83 21.99 28.13 17.73
CA VAL A 83 22.54 26.93 17.09
C VAL A 83 21.48 26.55 16.05
N PRO A 84 21.79 26.44 14.74
CA PRO A 84 20.87 25.81 13.80
C PRO A 84 20.62 24.42 14.35
N GLY A 85 19.48 24.23 15.01
CA GLY A 85 19.08 22.90 15.44
C GLY A 85 18.95 22.09 14.16
N GLU A 86 19.73 21.02 14.08
CA GLU A 86 19.69 20.02 13.03
C GLU A 86 18.23 19.72 12.72
N GLY A 87 17.75 20.22 11.59
CA GLY A 87 16.39 19.99 11.14
C GLY A 87 16.22 18.50 10.85
N PRO A 88 14.99 18.00 10.72
CA PRO A 88 14.71 16.60 10.38
C PRO A 88 15.27 16.12 9.01
N ARG A 89 16.10 16.92 8.35
CA ARG A 89 16.74 16.65 7.07
C ARG A 89 18.23 16.98 7.07
N ASP A 90 18.77 17.42 8.20
CA ASP A 90 20.16 17.84 8.32
C ASP A 90 21.03 16.66 8.80
N TYR A 91 20.71 15.45 8.34
CA TYR A 91 21.54 14.27 8.57
C TYR A 91 22.73 14.35 7.61
N ASP A 92 23.94 14.43 8.16
CA ASP A 92 25.14 14.09 7.40
C ASP A 92 25.07 12.60 7.04
N VAL A 93 25.27 12.28 5.76
CA VAL A 93 25.50 10.90 5.34
C VAL A 93 26.93 10.59 5.76
N ASP A 94 27.09 9.76 6.79
CA ASP A 94 28.38 9.17 7.11
C ASP A 94 28.81 8.35 5.88
N ASP A 95 29.74 8.88 5.08
CA ASP A 95 30.38 8.17 3.96
C ASP A 95 31.45 7.23 4.57
N ASP A 96 31.02 6.35 5.46
CA ASP A 96 31.85 5.31 6.08
C ASP A 96 32.25 4.22 5.08
N GLY A 97 31.75 4.31 3.83
CA GLY A 97 32.19 3.47 2.71
C GLY A 97 31.79 2.01 2.88
N GLU A 98 30.91 1.71 3.84
CA GLU A 98 30.35 0.40 4.10
C GLU A 98 29.28 0.13 3.02
N GLU A 99 29.72 -0.07 1.77
CA GLU A 99 28.82 -0.39 0.67
C GLU A 99 27.96 -1.59 1.06
N PHE A 100 26.64 -1.41 1.03
CA PHE A 100 25.71 -2.50 1.34
C PHE A 100 25.95 -3.65 0.37
N VAL A 101 26.60 -4.70 0.84
CA VAL A 101 26.74 -5.98 0.15
C VAL A 101 25.66 -6.90 0.69
N PRO A 102 24.58 -7.19 -0.07
CA PRO A 102 23.61 -8.18 0.35
C PRO A 102 24.32 -9.51 0.60
N GLU A 103 24.01 -10.15 1.72
CA GLU A 103 24.45 -11.52 1.95
C GLU A 103 23.88 -12.43 0.84
N GLU A 104 24.70 -13.36 0.33
CA GLU A 104 24.22 -14.33 -0.64
C GLU A 104 23.07 -15.14 -0.05
N PRO A 105 21.93 -15.25 -0.74
CA PRO A 105 20.77 -15.91 -0.18
C PRO A 105 21.08 -17.39 0.08
N PRO A 106 20.63 -17.96 1.21
CA PRO A 106 20.85 -19.36 1.52
C PRO A 106 20.24 -20.25 0.43
N SER A 107 20.96 -21.32 0.06
CA SER A 107 20.50 -22.19 -1.02
C SER A 107 19.16 -22.86 -0.68
N LEU A 108 18.23 -22.86 -1.64
CA LEU A 108 16.93 -23.54 -1.49
C LEU A 108 17.09 -25.07 -1.36
N ALA A 109 18.23 -25.62 -1.80
CA ALA A 109 18.58 -27.03 -1.64
C ALA A 109 18.72 -27.47 -0.17
N GLY A 110 18.91 -26.52 0.76
CA GLY A 110 18.95 -26.77 2.20
C GLY A 110 17.58 -26.88 2.87
N THR A 111 16.47 -26.79 2.12
CA THR A 111 15.12 -26.86 2.70
C THR A 111 14.85 -28.25 3.28
N ASP A 112 14.27 -28.30 4.48
CA ASP A 112 13.86 -29.54 5.14
C ASP A 112 12.94 -30.37 4.21
N PRO A 113 13.29 -31.64 3.89
CA PRO A 113 12.52 -32.48 2.97
C PRO A 113 11.08 -32.69 3.42
N LEU A 114 10.80 -32.67 4.73
CA LEU A 114 9.44 -32.83 5.24
C LEU A 114 8.57 -31.61 4.89
N THR A 115 9.17 -30.43 4.82
CA THR A 115 8.50 -29.19 4.39
C THR A 115 8.22 -29.19 2.90
N MET A 116 9.14 -29.72 2.09
CA MET A 116 8.89 -29.92 0.66
C MET A 116 7.73 -30.90 0.42
N LEU A 117 7.67 -32.01 1.16
CA LEU A 117 6.55 -32.96 1.09
C LEU A 117 5.23 -32.32 1.54
N ALA A 118 5.26 -31.47 2.56
CA ALA A 118 4.07 -30.74 2.99
C ALA A 118 3.61 -29.73 1.94
N TRP A 119 4.50 -28.98 1.30
CA TRP A 119 4.13 -28.12 0.17
C TRP A 119 3.56 -28.91 -1.01
N LEU A 120 4.16 -30.07 -1.30
CA LEU A 120 3.65 -30.97 -2.32
C LEU A 120 2.25 -31.50 -1.96
N GLY A 121 1.97 -31.81 -0.71
CA GLY A 121 0.64 -32.20 -0.25
C GLY A 121 -0.37 -31.05 -0.26
N ALA A 122 0.05 -29.87 0.18
CA ALA A 122 -0.79 -28.68 0.28
C ALA A 122 -1.21 -28.15 -1.10
N VAL A 123 -0.27 -28.05 -2.05
CA VAL A 123 -0.56 -27.61 -3.43
C VAL A 123 -1.05 -28.80 -4.27
N GLY A 124 -0.43 -29.96 -4.10
CA GLY A 124 -0.76 -31.16 -4.87
C GLY A 124 -2.11 -31.75 -4.51
N GLY A 125 -2.64 -31.55 -3.30
CA GLY A 125 -3.98 -32.02 -2.92
C GLY A 125 -5.10 -31.42 -3.80
N PRO A 126 -5.25 -30.08 -3.84
CA PRO A 126 -6.21 -29.42 -4.73
C PRO A 126 -6.00 -29.75 -6.20
N VAL A 127 -4.75 -29.74 -6.66
CA VAL A 127 -4.41 -30.10 -8.05
C VAL A 127 -4.76 -31.56 -8.36
N ALA A 128 -4.47 -32.49 -7.46
CA ALA A 128 -4.79 -33.90 -7.61
C ALA A 128 -6.30 -34.16 -7.61
N LEU A 129 -7.07 -33.44 -6.78
CA LEU A 129 -8.54 -33.49 -6.84
C LEU A 129 -9.06 -33.00 -8.20
N LEU A 130 -8.50 -31.91 -8.72
CA LEU A 130 -8.87 -31.36 -10.03
C LEU A 130 -8.56 -32.35 -11.16
N LEU A 131 -7.36 -32.91 -11.18
CA LEU A 131 -6.94 -33.93 -12.14
C LEU A 131 -7.77 -35.21 -11.99
N SER A 132 -8.08 -35.63 -10.77
CA SER A 132 -8.95 -36.78 -10.52
C SER A 132 -10.36 -36.52 -11.04
N ALA A 133 -10.93 -35.33 -10.84
CA ALA A 133 -12.25 -34.99 -11.35
C ALA A 133 -12.29 -34.96 -12.88
N MET A 134 -11.20 -34.52 -13.53
CA MET A 134 -11.12 -34.35 -14.98
C MET A 134 -10.80 -35.66 -15.72
N PHE A 135 -9.86 -36.46 -15.22
CA PHE A 135 -9.37 -37.68 -15.88
C PHE A 135 -9.84 -38.97 -15.21
N TRP A 136 -10.30 -38.91 -13.96
CA TRP A 136 -10.62 -40.08 -13.14
C TRP A 136 -12.01 -39.96 -12.48
N ARG A 137 -13.03 -39.68 -13.29
CA ARG A 137 -14.43 -39.50 -12.86
C ARG A 137 -14.97 -40.63 -11.97
N SER A 138 -14.46 -41.84 -12.15
CA SER A 138 -14.85 -43.05 -11.39
C SER A 138 -13.93 -43.37 -10.20
N ALA A 139 -13.14 -42.40 -9.72
CA ALA A 139 -12.23 -42.62 -8.60
C ALA A 139 -12.98 -43.15 -7.36
N PRO A 140 -12.47 -44.22 -6.71
CA PRO A 140 -13.11 -44.77 -5.53
C PRO A 140 -13.10 -43.75 -4.39
N LEU A 141 -14.12 -43.77 -3.53
CA LEU A 141 -14.26 -42.81 -2.43
C LEU A 141 -13.02 -42.76 -1.53
N LEU A 142 -12.38 -43.91 -1.29
CA LEU A 142 -11.12 -44.00 -0.54
C LEU A 142 -9.99 -43.17 -1.13
N ALA A 143 -9.88 -43.08 -2.47
CA ALA A 143 -8.84 -42.27 -3.11
C ALA A 143 -9.08 -40.78 -2.87
N ILE A 144 -10.35 -40.33 -3.01
CA ILE A 144 -10.73 -38.95 -2.77
C ILE A 144 -10.47 -38.57 -1.32
N VAL A 145 -10.93 -39.39 -0.37
CA VAL A 145 -10.69 -39.19 1.06
C VAL A 145 -9.19 -39.20 1.38
N GLY A 146 -8.41 -40.07 0.75
CA GLY A 146 -6.95 -40.10 0.90
C GLY A 146 -6.28 -38.79 0.46
N ILE A 147 -6.66 -38.25 -0.71
CA ILE A 147 -6.12 -36.98 -1.21
C ILE A 147 -6.48 -35.84 -0.25
N VAL A 148 -7.74 -35.78 0.21
CA VAL A 148 -8.20 -34.78 1.18
C VAL A 148 -7.43 -34.90 2.51
N ALA A 149 -7.23 -36.12 3.01
CA ALA A 149 -6.50 -36.36 4.24
C ALA A 149 -5.03 -35.90 4.13
N VAL A 150 -4.35 -36.20 3.02
CA VAL A 150 -2.98 -35.73 2.75
C VAL A 150 -2.93 -34.21 2.71
N PHE A 151 -3.88 -33.56 2.02
CA PHE A 151 -3.96 -32.10 1.95
C PHE A 151 -4.11 -31.46 3.33
N VAL A 152 -5.03 -31.97 4.16
CA VAL A 152 -5.27 -31.46 5.51
C VAL A 152 -4.04 -31.65 6.39
N LEU A 153 -3.46 -32.85 6.41
CA LEU A 153 -2.25 -33.14 7.20
C LEU A 153 -1.07 -32.23 6.81
N ALA A 154 -0.85 -32.05 5.50
CA ALA A 154 0.20 -31.19 4.98
C ALA A 154 -0.01 -29.71 5.37
N THR A 155 -1.24 -29.22 5.26
CA THR A 155 -1.60 -27.84 5.61
C THR A 155 -1.44 -27.60 7.12
N VAL A 156 -1.93 -28.52 7.96
CA VAL A 156 -1.76 -28.45 9.42
C VAL A 156 -0.28 -28.46 9.79
N TYR A 157 0.52 -29.34 9.17
CA TYR A 157 1.97 -29.38 9.39
C TYR A 157 2.65 -28.04 9.06
N LEU A 158 2.30 -27.42 7.92
CA LEU A 158 2.86 -26.11 7.54
C LEU A 158 2.48 -25.02 8.55
N ILE A 159 1.23 -24.99 9.01
CA ILE A 159 0.78 -24.03 10.03
C ILE A 159 1.57 -24.21 11.32
N MET A 160 1.77 -25.45 11.77
CA MET A 160 2.58 -25.74 12.97
C MET A 160 4.04 -25.34 12.82
N LYS A 161 4.55 -25.23 11.58
CA LYS A 161 5.92 -24.84 11.28
C LYS A 161 6.11 -23.32 11.15
N LEU A 162 5.02 -22.54 11.11
CA LEU A 162 5.13 -21.09 11.05
C LEU A 162 5.78 -20.53 12.33
N PRO A 163 6.76 -19.62 12.22
CA PRO A 163 7.33 -18.93 13.38
C PRO A 163 6.24 -18.17 14.13
N GLN A 164 6.19 -18.34 15.46
CA GLN A 164 5.22 -17.66 16.31
C GLN A 164 5.76 -16.31 16.83
N GLU A 165 7.06 -16.10 16.71
CA GLU A 165 7.77 -14.88 17.11
C GLU A 165 7.83 -13.94 15.89
N LYS A 166 7.41 -12.68 16.06
CA LYS A 166 7.72 -11.62 15.10
C LYS A 166 9.06 -11.00 15.52
N ASN A 167 10.06 -10.99 14.64
CA ASN A 167 11.30 -10.27 14.90
C ASN A 167 10.97 -8.78 15.04
N GLY A 168 11.18 -8.22 16.24
CA GLY A 168 10.82 -6.85 16.57
C GLY A 168 11.71 -5.79 15.94
N ASP A 169 12.95 -6.18 15.60
CA ASP A 169 14.00 -5.30 15.08
C ASP A 169 14.19 -5.41 13.56
N ASP A 170 13.32 -6.17 12.89
CA ASP A 170 13.34 -6.38 11.43
C ASP A 170 12.08 -5.75 10.83
N ASP A 171 12.12 -4.42 10.67
CA ASP A 171 11.08 -3.62 10.01
C ASP A 171 11.28 -3.54 8.49
N GLY A 172 12.26 -4.28 7.95
CA GLY A 172 12.60 -4.30 6.53
C GLY A 172 13.38 -3.07 6.06
N ALA A 173 13.70 -2.13 6.94
CA ALA A 173 14.50 -0.96 6.63
C ALA A 173 15.88 -1.07 7.30
N ARG A 174 16.94 -1.17 6.49
CA ARG A 174 18.30 -0.88 6.96
C ARG A 174 18.69 0.46 6.34
N VAL A 175 18.86 1.47 7.20
CA VAL A 175 19.34 2.81 6.82
C VAL A 175 20.83 2.81 6.60
#